data_AF-A0A933G7A4-F1
#
_entry.id   AF-A0A933G7A4-F1
#
_cell.length_a   1.000
_cell.length_b   1.000
_cell.length_c   1.000
_cell.angle_alpha   90.00
_cell.angle_beta   90.00
_cell.angle_gamma   90.00
#
_symmetry.space_group_name_H-M   'P 1'
#
loop_
_entity.id
_entity.type
_entity.pdbx_description
1 polymer ?
#
loop_
_entity_poly.entity_id
_entity_poly.type
_entity_poly.pdbx_seq_one_letter_code
_entity_poly.pdbx_strand_id
1 'polypeptide(L)'
;AAILLGGSSWAIAQQFIALQTRIVPASEAMTQAFKLIETQLVSAPLWQVLLLLAIVPAVAEELFFRGFVLSGLSQGLSKWPAILTAALTFGIYHFILDRVPVTALLGICLAWLCWQSRSILPCVLFHALHNGLLMGLDRLSPGTLRWLGVSDGVGGFLPAGVFGAALLLFLAGLAIVGSMRRRAA
;
A
#
# COMPACT_ATOMS: atom_id res chain seq x y z
N ALA A 1 -11.87 -8.37 -5.22
CA ALA A 1 -11.34 -6.99 -5.09
C ALA A 1 -10.12 -6.94 -4.18
N ALA A 2 -10.26 -7.12 -2.86
CA ALA A 2 -9.17 -6.97 -1.87
C ALA A 2 -7.89 -7.76 -2.21
N ILE A 3 -8.01 -9.04 -2.56
CA ILE A 3 -6.86 -9.89 -2.92
C ILE A 3 -6.14 -9.36 -4.17
N LEU A 4 -6.90 -8.95 -5.20
CA LEU A 4 -6.32 -8.41 -6.42
C LEU A 4 -5.60 -7.09 -6.16
N LEU A 5 -6.24 -6.18 -5.43
CA LEU A 5 -5.67 -4.87 -5.10
C LEU A 5 -4.45 -5.01 -4.18
N GLY A 6 -4.56 -5.77 -3.08
CA GLY A 6 -3.45 -6.00 -2.15
C GLY A 6 -2.30 -6.75 -2.80
N GLY A 7 -2.60 -7.78 -3.59
CA GLY A 7 -1.62 -8.61 -4.28
C GLY A 7 -0.80 -7.89 -5.33
N SER A 8 -1.33 -6.83 -5.94
CA SER A 8 -0.66 -6.11 -7.04
C SER A 8 -0.24 -4.67 -6.72
N SER A 9 -0.79 -4.06 -5.67
CA SER A 9 -0.53 -2.67 -5.30
C SER A 9 0.94 -2.36 -5.01
N TRP A 10 1.72 -3.34 -4.53
CA TRP A 10 3.17 -3.16 -4.26
C TRP A 10 3.92 -2.77 -5.55
N ALA A 11 3.57 -3.39 -6.69
CA ALA A 11 4.21 -3.13 -7.96
C ALA A 11 3.85 -1.74 -8.51
N ILE A 12 2.61 -1.31 -8.29
CA ILE A 12 2.17 0.06 -8.65
C ILE A 12 2.89 1.09 -7.79
N ALA A 13 2.99 0.84 -6.48
CA ALA A 13 3.73 1.69 -5.56
C ALA A 13 5.21 1.78 -5.96
N GLN A 14 5.85 0.67 -6.34
CA GLN A 14 7.24 0.64 -6.78
C GLN A 14 7.47 1.53 -8.02
N GLN A 15 6.62 1.45 -9.05
CA GLN A 15 6.76 2.33 -10.22
C GLN A 15 6.53 3.80 -9.88
N PHE A 16 5.58 4.09 -8.99
CA PHE A 16 5.36 5.45 -8.51
C PHE A 16 6.58 5.99 -7.78
N ILE A 17 7.15 5.22 -6.87
CA ILE A 17 8.37 5.57 -6.12
C ILE A 17 9.55 5.78 -7.09
N ALA A 18 9.74 4.89 -8.06
CA ALA A 18 10.80 4.99 -9.08
C ALA A 18 10.69 6.27 -9.92
N LEU A 19 9.47 6.69 -10.24
CA LEU A 19 9.24 7.97 -10.92
C LEU A 19 9.48 9.15 -9.98
N GLN A 20 8.95 9.08 -8.76
CA GLN A 20 9.09 10.14 -7.77
C GLN A 20 10.55 10.44 -7.44
N THR A 21 11.38 9.41 -7.24
CA THR A 21 12.80 9.58 -6.90
C THR A 21 13.62 10.24 -7.99
N ARG A 22 13.12 10.30 -9.24
CA ARG A 22 13.74 11.08 -10.33
C ARG A 22 13.48 12.59 -10.23
N ILE A 23 12.40 12.97 -9.54
CA ILE A 23 11.97 14.37 -9.38
C ILE A 23 12.41 14.88 -8.01
N VAL A 24 12.17 14.10 -6.96
CA VAL A 24 12.50 14.38 -5.57
C VAL A 24 13.32 13.21 -5.04
N PRO A 25 14.67 13.28 -5.12
CA PRO A 25 15.54 12.25 -4.58
C PRO A 25 15.36 12.12 -3.08
N ALA A 26 15.39 10.89 -2.57
CA ALA A 26 15.39 10.66 -1.13
C ALA A 26 16.66 11.27 -0.49
N SER A 27 16.51 11.90 0.67
CA SER A 27 17.68 12.39 1.41
C SER A 27 18.64 11.25 1.78
N GLU A 28 19.93 11.55 1.85
CA GLU A 28 20.94 10.57 2.24
C GLU A 28 20.67 9.99 3.64
N ALA A 29 20.25 10.84 4.58
CA ALA A 29 19.87 10.45 5.93
C ALA A 29 18.72 9.44 5.94
N MET A 30 17.69 9.67 5.13
CA MET A 30 16.55 8.75 5.01
C MET A 30 16.96 7.42 4.37
N THR A 31 17.82 7.48 3.34
CA THR A 31 18.35 6.28 2.68
C THR A 31 19.16 5.41 3.65
N GLN A 32 20.01 6.05 4.47
CA GLN A 32 20.78 5.35 5.51
C GLN A 32 19.86 4.76 6.59
N ALA A 33 18.86 5.51 7.05
CA ALA A 33 17.89 5.03 8.03
C ALA A 33 17.12 3.80 7.52
N PHE A 34 16.64 3.83 6.27
CA PHE A 34 15.97 2.67 5.66
C PHE A 34 16.89 1.46 5.55
N LYS A 35 18.16 1.64 5.15
CA LYS A 35 19.12 0.53 5.04
C LYS A 35 19.41 -0.12 6.40
N LEU A 36 19.48 0.67 7.48
CA LEU A 36 19.63 0.16 8.84
C LEU A 36 18.42 -0.66 9.26
N ILE A 37 17.21 -0.16 9.00
CA ILE A 37 15.96 -0.88 9.28
C ILE A 37 15.91 -2.18 8.49
N GLU A 38 16.14 -2.13 7.17
CA GLU A 38 16.14 -3.29 6.27
C GLU A 38 17.08 -4.40 6.76
N THR A 39 18.31 -4.04 7.15
CA THR A 39 19.29 -5.01 7.69
C THR A 39 18.76 -5.73 8.93
N GLN A 40 18.10 -5.00 9.84
CA GLN A 40 17.48 -5.59 11.03
C GLN A 40 16.29 -6.49 10.66
N LEU A 41 15.43 -6.04 9.73
CA LEU A 41 14.24 -6.78 9.32
C LEU A 41 14.59 -8.10 8.63
N VAL A 42 15.61 -8.13 7.77
CA VAL A 42 16.04 -9.36 7.07
C VAL A 42 16.60 -10.39 8.06
N SER A 43 17.26 -9.93 9.14
CA SER A 43 17.80 -10.83 10.18
C SER A 43 16.72 -11.45 11.08
N ALA A 44 15.54 -10.84 11.17
CA ALA A 44 14.45 -11.31 12.01
C ALA A 44 13.64 -12.45 11.34
N PRO A 45 13.09 -13.40 12.14
CA PRO A 45 12.21 -14.44 11.63
C PRO A 45 11.03 -13.85 10.84
N LEU A 46 10.79 -14.38 9.64
CA LEU A 46 9.80 -13.82 8.72
C LEU A 46 8.40 -13.71 9.35
N TRP A 47 7.98 -14.70 10.13
CA TRP A 47 6.68 -14.67 10.78
C TRP A 47 6.53 -13.50 11.77
N GLN A 48 7.61 -13.09 12.46
CA GLN A 48 7.59 -11.92 13.36
C GLN A 48 7.43 -10.64 12.55
N VAL A 49 8.17 -10.52 11.45
CA VAL A 49 8.09 -9.36 10.56
C VAL A 49 6.72 -9.24 9.92
N LEU A 50 6.15 -10.33 9.42
CA LEU A 50 4.79 -10.33 8.88
C LEU A 50 3.74 -9.98 9.94
N LEU A 51 3.86 -10.54 11.14
CA LEU A 51 2.94 -10.23 12.23
C LEU A 51 2.98 -8.75 12.62
N LEU A 52 4.18 -8.22 12.86
CA LEU A 52 4.39 -6.89 13.44
C LEU A 52 4.36 -5.76 12.42
N LEU A 53 4.72 -6.00 11.15
CA LEU A 53 4.80 -4.95 10.12
C LEU A 53 3.75 -5.08 9.01
N ALA A 54 3.08 -6.22 8.88
CA ALA A 54 2.00 -6.39 7.92
C ALA A 54 0.63 -6.53 8.59
N ILE A 55 0.47 -7.49 9.49
CA ILE A 55 -0.85 -7.84 10.04
C ILE A 55 -1.31 -6.86 11.10
N VAL A 56 -0.50 -6.64 12.15
CA VAL A 56 -0.87 -5.73 13.26
C VAL A 56 -1.11 -4.30 12.77
N PRO A 57 -0.24 -3.69 11.93
CA PRO A 57 -0.51 -2.36 11.39
C PRO A 57 -1.75 -2.34 10.51
N ALA A 58 -1.96 -3.33 9.64
CA ALA A 58 -3.16 -3.39 8.81
C ALA A 58 -4.44 -3.44 9.67
N VAL A 59 -4.46 -4.21 10.77
CA VAL A 59 -5.64 -4.23 11.65
C VAL A 59 -5.82 -2.89 12.35
N ALA A 60 -4.77 -2.38 13.00
CA ALA A 60 -4.84 -1.17 13.82
C ALA A 60 -5.16 0.09 12.99
N GLU A 61 -4.48 0.25 11.86
CA GLU A 61 -4.65 1.41 10.99
C GLU A 61 -5.99 1.39 10.27
N GLU A 62 -6.46 0.23 9.79
CA GLU A 62 -7.78 0.19 9.17
C GLU A 62 -8.91 0.42 10.18
N LEU A 63 -8.77 -0.09 11.42
CA LEU A 63 -9.70 0.24 12.50
C LEU A 63 -9.77 1.74 12.76
N PHE A 64 -8.62 2.42 12.82
CA PHE A 64 -8.57 3.85 13.07
C PHE A 64 -9.03 4.67 11.86
N PHE A 65 -8.39 4.51 10.69
CA PHE A 65 -8.67 5.38 9.54
C PHE A 65 -9.99 5.07 8.86
N ARG A 66 -10.39 3.80 8.76
CA ARG A 66 -11.63 3.41 8.05
C ARG A 66 -12.77 3.24 9.04
N GLY A 67 -12.50 2.64 10.20
CA GLY A 67 -13.51 2.47 11.24
C GLY A 67 -13.89 3.78 11.94
N PHE A 68 -12.92 4.62 12.31
CA PHE A 68 -13.18 5.86 13.05
C PHE A 68 -13.17 7.11 12.15
N VAL A 69 -12.06 7.42 11.49
CA VAL A 69 -11.89 8.69 10.73
C VAL A 69 -12.86 8.78 9.55
N LEU A 70 -12.88 7.79 8.66
CA LEU A 70 -13.75 7.79 7.48
C LEU A 70 -15.23 7.76 7.89
N SER A 71 -15.59 6.96 8.90
CA SER A 71 -16.96 6.92 9.43
C SER A 71 -17.40 8.29 9.95
N GLY A 72 -16.56 8.97 10.75
CA GLY A 72 -16.85 10.30 11.25
C GLY A 72 -17.02 11.32 10.12
N LEU A 73 -16.08 11.35 9.17
CA LEU A 73 -16.16 12.24 8.01
C LEU A 73 -17.41 11.98 7.16
N SER A 74 -17.84 10.73 7.03
CA SER A 74 -19.00 10.35 6.22
C SER A 74 -20.35 10.86 6.76
N GLN A 75 -20.40 11.32 8.01
CA GLN A 75 -21.61 11.92 8.59
C GLN A 75 -21.87 13.34 8.09
N GLY A 76 -20.81 14.09 7.75
CA GLY A 76 -20.91 15.49 7.32
C GLY A 76 -20.44 15.76 5.89
N LEU A 77 -19.66 14.84 5.30
CA LEU A 77 -19.09 15.00 3.97
C LEU A 77 -19.69 14.03 2.96
N SER A 78 -19.80 14.48 1.72
CA SER A 78 -20.11 13.60 0.59
C SER A 78 -18.95 12.63 0.31
N LYS A 79 -19.22 11.63 -0.54
CA LYS A 79 -18.32 10.48 -0.79
C LYS A 79 -16.85 10.89 -0.98
N TRP A 80 -16.59 11.72 -1.98
CA TRP A 80 -15.22 12.00 -2.41
C TRP A 80 -14.46 12.89 -1.42
N PRO A 81 -15.03 13.99 -0.90
CA PRO A 81 -14.40 14.73 0.19
C PRO A 81 -14.03 13.86 1.39
N ALA A 82 -14.93 12.98 1.87
CA ALA A 82 -14.63 12.08 2.98
C ALA A 82 -13.46 11.13 2.66
N ILE A 83 -13.48 10.49 1.48
CA ILE A 83 -12.43 9.57 1.03
C ILE A 83 -11.07 10.31 0.91
N LEU A 84 -11.05 11.47 0.27
CA LEU A 84 -9.82 12.21 0.02
C LEU A 84 -9.22 12.74 1.32
N THR A 85 -10.05 13.26 2.24
CA THR A 85 -9.58 13.73 3.54
C THR A 85 -9.03 12.58 4.39
N ALA A 86 -9.74 11.43 4.46
CA ALA A 86 -9.25 10.27 5.21
C ALA A 86 -7.95 9.69 4.61
N ALA A 87 -7.83 9.68 3.28
CA ALA A 87 -6.63 9.20 2.62
C ALA A 87 -5.43 10.13 2.80
N LEU A 88 -5.66 11.45 2.81
CA LEU A 88 -4.60 12.42 3.06
C LEU A 88 -4.10 12.34 4.50
N THR A 89 -4.99 12.23 5.49
CA THR A 89 -4.58 12.07 6.89
C THR A 89 -3.83 10.75 7.10
N PHE A 90 -4.23 9.67 6.42
CA PHE A 90 -3.49 8.41 6.40
C PHE A 90 -2.06 8.57 5.86
N GLY A 91 -1.89 9.28 4.74
CA GLY A 91 -0.57 9.53 4.17
C GLY A 91 0.32 10.39 5.09
N ILE A 92 -0.23 11.47 5.67
CA ILE A 92 0.50 12.36 6.58
C ILE A 92 0.94 11.63 7.86
N TYR A 93 0.12 10.71 8.38
CA TYR A 93 0.41 9.91 9.57
C TYR A 93 1.68 9.05 9.45
N HIS A 94 2.16 8.79 8.24
CA HIS A 94 3.39 8.03 8.04
C HIS A 94 4.67 8.85 8.29
N PHE A 95 4.58 10.16 8.52
CA PHE A 95 5.68 11.10 8.89
C PHE A 95 6.91 11.13 7.98
N ILE A 96 6.94 10.34 6.91
CA ILE A 96 8.01 10.32 5.92
C ILE A 96 7.49 11.07 4.71
N LEU A 97 7.92 12.33 4.57
CA LEU A 97 7.38 13.25 3.57
C LEU A 97 7.42 12.67 2.15
N ASP A 98 8.52 12.00 1.79
CA ASP A 98 8.68 11.33 0.49
C ASP A 98 7.70 10.16 0.29
N ARG A 99 7.15 9.58 1.35
CA ARG A 99 6.19 8.47 1.26
C ARG A 99 4.74 8.96 1.29
N VAL A 100 4.48 10.21 1.69
CA VAL A 100 3.12 10.77 1.78
C VAL A 100 2.33 10.61 0.47
N PRO A 101 2.88 10.90 -0.73
CA PRO A 101 2.08 10.80 -1.95
C PRO A 101 1.63 9.36 -2.26
N VAL A 102 2.55 8.39 -2.18
CA VAL A 102 2.23 6.98 -2.50
C VAL A 102 1.31 6.37 -1.45
N THR A 103 1.52 6.69 -0.16
CA THR A 103 0.67 6.22 0.94
C THR A 103 -0.73 6.84 0.89
N ALA A 104 -0.86 8.12 0.53
CA ALA A 104 -2.16 8.76 0.31
C ALA A 104 -2.92 8.11 -0.87
N LEU A 105 -2.24 7.79 -1.98
CA LEU A 105 -2.87 7.09 -3.11
C LEU A 105 -3.38 5.69 -2.73
N LEU A 106 -2.60 4.93 -1.98
CA LEU A 106 -3.05 3.67 -1.39
C LEU A 106 -4.24 3.90 -0.44
N GLY A 107 -4.16 4.98 0.34
CA GLY A 107 -5.20 5.46 1.24
C GLY A 107 -6.54 5.67 0.56
N ILE A 108 -6.54 6.27 -0.63
CA ILE A 108 -7.73 6.49 -1.47
C ILE A 108 -8.33 5.14 -1.88
N CYS A 109 -7.51 4.19 -2.31
CA CYS A 109 -7.98 2.87 -2.74
C CYS A 109 -8.65 2.10 -1.59
N LEU A 110 -8.02 2.09 -0.42
CA LEU A 110 -8.56 1.47 0.80
C LEU A 110 -9.83 2.17 1.29
N ALA A 111 -9.85 3.51 1.30
CA ALA A 111 -11.04 4.28 1.70
C ALA A 111 -12.20 4.07 0.72
N TRP A 112 -11.93 4.02 -0.59
CA TRP A 112 -12.95 3.71 -1.59
C TRP A 112 -13.46 2.28 -1.47
N LEU A 113 -12.59 1.30 -1.23
CA LEU A 113 -12.97 -0.08 -0.96
C LEU A 113 -13.86 -0.19 0.29
N CYS A 114 -13.47 0.46 1.39
CA CYS A 114 -14.27 0.48 2.63
C CYS A 114 -15.63 1.13 2.37
N TRP A 115 -15.63 2.28 1.68
CA TRP A 115 -16.85 3.00 1.34
C TRP A 115 -17.83 2.11 0.56
N GLN A 116 -17.31 1.36 -0.42
CA GLN A 116 -18.16 0.59 -1.32
C GLN A 116 -18.59 -0.76 -0.73
N SER A 117 -17.71 -1.41 0.02
CA SER A 117 -17.98 -2.71 0.67
C SER A 117 -18.71 -2.60 2.02
N ARG A 118 -18.74 -1.40 2.63
CA ARG A 118 -19.25 -1.14 3.99
C ARG A 118 -18.62 -2.03 5.05
N SER A 119 -17.36 -2.44 4.83
CA SER A 119 -16.63 -3.32 5.74
C SER A 119 -15.15 -2.95 5.76
N ILE A 120 -14.55 -3.04 6.95
CA ILE A 120 -13.10 -2.86 7.13
C ILE A 120 -12.31 -4.13 6.78
N LEU A 121 -12.93 -5.31 6.85
CA LEU A 121 -12.24 -6.59 6.61
C LEU A 121 -11.56 -6.69 5.24
N PRO A 122 -12.20 -6.31 4.10
CA PRO A 122 -11.50 -6.33 2.81
C PRO A 122 -10.35 -5.31 2.76
N CYS A 123 -10.40 -4.23 3.54
CA CYS A 123 -9.32 -3.25 3.64
C CYS A 123 -8.15 -3.79 4.46
N VAL A 124 -8.43 -4.46 5.60
CA VAL A 124 -7.40 -5.15 6.40
C VAL A 124 -6.68 -6.19 5.55
N LEU A 125 -7.42 -6.99 4.78
CA LEU A 125 -6.82 -7.99 3.89
C LEU A 125 -5.97 -7.34 2.78
N PHE A 126 -6.48 -6.29 2.12
CA PHE A 126 -5.70 -5.53 1.15
C PHE A 126 -4.40 -5.04 1.80
N HIS A 127 -4.50 -4.28 2.87
CA HIS A 127 -3.36 -3.62 3.52
C HIS A 127 -2.32 -4.66 4.00
N ALA A 128 -2.76 -5.74 4.65
CA ALA A 128 -1.86 -6.81 5.09
C ALA A 128 -1.15 -7.50 3.90
N LEU A 129 -1.83 -7.70 2.77
CA LEU A 129 -1.19 -8.23 1.56
C LEU A 129 -0.18 -7.25 0.96
N HIS A 130 -0.48 -5.96 0.92
CA HIS A 130 0.44 -4.93 0.43
C HIS A 130 1.75 -4.94 1.23
N ASN A 131 1.64 -4.82 2.56
CA ASN A 131 2.81 -4.79 3.44
C ASN A 131 3.53 -6.15 3.47
N GLY A 132 2.77 -7.24 3.53
CA GLY A 132 3.33 -8.59 3.62
C GLY A 132 4.11 -8.99 2.36
N LEU A 133 3.64 -8.59 1.18
CA LEU A 133 4.38 -8.84 -0.06
C LEU A 133 5.66 -8.02 -0.13
N LEU A 134 5.66 -6.75 0.30
CA LEU A 134 6.89 -5.96 0.39
C LEU A 134 7.92 -6.67 1.29
N MET A 135 7.53 -7.05 2.51
CA MET A 135 8.44 -7.74 3.45
C MET A 135 8.89 -9.12 2.97
N GLY A 136 8.02 -9.83 2.22
CA GLY A 136 8.31 -11.15 1.68
C GLY A 136 9.26 -11.13 0.48
N LEU A 137 9.12 -10.13 -0.39
CA LEU A 137 10.01 -9.91 -1.53
C LEU A 137 11.45 -9.67 -1.06
N ASP A 138 11.65 -8.94 0.03
CA ASP A 138 12.97 -8.69 0.63
C ASP A 138 13.65 -9.97 1.15
N ARG A 139 12.94 -11.11 1.22
CA ARG A 139 13.52 -12.42 1.60
C ARG A 139 13.92 -13.28 0.42
N LEU A 140 13.55 -12.89 -0.80
CA LEU A 140 13.86 -13.69 -1.98
C LEU A 140 15.35 -13.64 -2.29
N SER A 141 15.86 -14.72 -2.88
CA SER A 141 17.25 -14.77 -3.28
C SER A 141 17.55 -13.64 -4.29
N PRO A 142 18.77 -13.07 -4.30
CA PRO A 142 19.14 -12.06 -5.29
C PRO A 142 18.95 -12.55 -6.74
N GLY A 143 19.09 -13.86 -6.99
CA GLY A 143 18.81 -14.45 -8.30
C GLY A 143 17.33 -14.36 -8.69
N THR A 144 16.43 -14.62 -7.74
CA THR A 144 14.97 -14.49 -7.92
C THR A 144 14.58 -13.03 -8.12
N LEU A 145 15.13 -12.11 -7.32
CA LEU A 145 14.88 -10.67 -7.46
C LEU A 145 15.34 -10.15 -8.82
N ARG A 146 16.54 -10.54 -9.26
CA ARG A 146 17.03 -10.22 -10.61
C ARG A 146 16.16 -10.81 -11.72
N TRP A 147 15.68 -12.04 -11.56
CA TRP A 147 14.76 -12.66 -12.52
C TRP A 147 13.41 -11.92 -12.58
N LEU A 148 12.91 -11.45 -11.44
CA LEU A 148 11.74 -10.56 -11.34
C LEU A 148 12.04 -9.12 -11.80
N GLY A 149 13.30 -8.79 -12.10
CA GLY A 149 13.80 -7.45 -12.42
C GLY A 149 13.57 -6.42 -11.31
N VAL A 150 13.47 -6.88 -10.06
CA VAL A 150 13.57 -6.03 -8.88
C VAL A 150 15.07 -5.79 -8.68
N SER A 151 15.62 -4.79 -9.39
CA SER A 151 17.05 -4.47 -9.34
C SER A 151 17.41 -3.71 -8.06
N ASP A 152 18.61 -3.99 -7.55
CA ASP A 152 19.18 -3.53 -6.29
C ASP A 152 18.97 -2.02 -6.01
N GLY A 153 17.95 -1.69 -5.21
CA GLY A 153 17.77 -0.36 -4.61
C GLY A 153 16.38 0.28 -4.77
N VAL A 154 16.09 1.21 -3.86
CA VAL A 154 14.91 2.07 -3.91
C VAL A 154 14.98 2.92 -5.18
N GLY A 155 14.06 2.69 -6.12
CA GLY A 155 13.90 3.53 -7.33
C GLY A 155 14.07 2.82 -8.67
N GLY A 156 14.30 1.51 -8.68
CA GLY A 156 14.29 0.70 -9.90
C GLY A 156 12.89 0.54 -10.50
N PHE A 157 12.81 0.49 -11.83
CA PHE A 157 11.57 0.15 -12.53
C PHE A 157 11.42 -1.37 -12.65
N LEU A 158 10.22 -1.88 -12.41
CA LEU A 158 9.89 -3.28 -12.65
C LEU A 158 9.90 -3.59 -14.16
N PRO A 159 10.19 -4.85 -14.57
CA PRO A 159 10.04 -5.29 -15.94
C PRO A 159 8.62 -5.05 -16.45
N ALA A 160 8.49 -4.65 -17.71
CA ALA A 160 7.21 -4.32 -18.33
C ALA A 160 6.17 -5.45 -18.20
N GLY A 161 6.60 -6.71 -18.30
CA GLY A 161 5.71 -7.86 -18.12
C GLY A 161 5.17 -8.00 -16.69
N VAL A 162 6.04 -7.86 -15.69
CA VAL A 162 5.66 -7.93 -14.27
C VAL A 162 4.73 -6.77 -13.92
N PHE A 163 5.09 -5.55 -14.31
CA PHE A 163 4.26 -4.38 -14.09
C PHE A 163 2.93 -4.48 -14.83
N GLY A 164 2.94 -4.90 -16.09
CA GLY A 164 1.73 -5.07 -16.90
C GLY A 164 0.75 -6.06 -16.27
N ALA A 165 1.25 -7.23 -15.82
CA ALA A 165 0.42 -8.21 -15.12
C ALA A 165 -0.16 -7.64 -13.81
N ALA A 166 0.67 -7.00 -12.98
CA ALA A 166 0.21 -6.37 -11.74
C ALA A 166 -0.83 -5.26 -11.99
N LEU A 167 -0.62 -4.43 -13.01
CA LEU A 167 -1.55 -3.37 -13.42
C LEU A 167 -2.89 -3.96 -13.85
N LEU A 168 -2.90 -5.01 -14.66
CA LEU A 168 -4.14 -5.69 -15.06
C LEU A 168 -4.92 -6.22 -13.85
N LEU A 169 -4.22 -6.88 -12.91
CA LEU A 169 -4.84 -7.36 -11.66
C LEU A 169 -5.37 -6.19 -10.81
N PHE A 170 -4.61 -5.10 -10.71
CA PHE A 170 -5.02 -3.92 -9.96
C PHE A 170 -6.27 -3.28 -10.56
N LEU A 171 -6.30 -3.08 -11.88
CA LEU A 171 -7.44 -2.52 -12.61
C LEU A 171 -8.67 -3.42 -12.52
N ALA A 172 -8.50 -4.74 -12.61
CA ALA A 172 -9.58 -5.69 -12.37
C ALA A 172 -10.12 -5.57 -10.94
N GLY A 173 -9.23 -5.40 -9.95
CA GLY A 173 -9.58 -5.09 -8.57
C GLY A 173 -10.44 -3.83 -8.45
N LEU A 174 -10.02 -2.71 -9.06
CA LEU A 174 -10.75 -1.45 -9.06
C LEU A 174 -12.10 -1.56 -9.77
N ALA A 175 -12.17 -2.28 -10.89
CA ALA A 175 -13.42 -2.52 -11.61
C ALA A 175 -14.44 -3.30 -10.75
N ILE A 176 -13.98 -4.30 -10.00
CA ILE A 176 -14.83 -5.03 -9.04
C ILE A 176 -15.31 -4.10 -7.93
N VAL A 177 -14.46 -3.21 -7.41
CA VAL A 177 -14.92 -2.21 -6.42
C VAL A 177 -15.96 -1.29 -7.05
N GLY A 178 -15.72 -0.77 -8.26
CA GLY A 178 -16.66 0.11 -8.96
C GLY A 178 -18.03 -0.53 -9.24
N SER A 179 -18.08 -1.85 -9.45
CA SER A 179 -19.33 -2.57 -9.70
C SER A 179 -20.11 -2.94 -8.43
N MET A 180 -19.50 -2.83 -7.24
CA MET A 180 -20.22 -3.00 -5.98
C MET A 180 -21.30 -1.90 -5.87
N ARG A 181 -22.56 -2.26 -6.15
CA ARG A 181 -23.68 -1.32 -5.98
C ARG A 181 -23.75 -0.91 -4.51
N ARG A 182 -23.85 0.40 -4.24
CA ARG A 182 -24.39 0.85 -2.95
C ARG A 182 -25.80 0.30 -2.86
N ARG A 183 -26.07 -0.63 -1.93
CA ARG A 183 -27.46 -0.80 -1.50
C ARG A 183 -27.85 0.53 -0.87
N ALA A 184 -28.81 1.21 -1.47
CA ALA A 184 -29.46 2.36 -0.84
C ALA A 184 -29.93 1.89 0.54
N ALA A 185 -29.52 2.62 1.58
CA ALA A 185 -30.15 2.53 2.89
C ALA A 185 -31.44 3.35 2.82
#